data_AF-A0A257M2G1-F1
#
_entry.id   AF-A0A257M2G1-F1
#
_cell.length_a   1.000
_cell.length_b   1.000
_cell.length_c   1.000
_cell.angle_alpha   90.00
_cell.angle_beta   90.00
_cell.angle_gamma   90.00
#
_symmetry.space_group_name_H-M   'P 1'
#
loop_
_entity.id
_entity.type
_entity.pdbx_description
1 polymer ?
#
loop_
_entity_poly.entity_id
_entity_poly.type
_entity_poly.pdbx_seq_one_letter_code
_entity_poly.pdbx_strand_id
1 'polypeptide(L)'
;MALTLSQLKAALPAGGLFGGGSWRWSPEPLVLTAAEARSITRLGHPLAKFQQASDAIYRRSALGKLPTWISALLDAGKPDWMVKLQREPGLAEQFPRVIRPDLILGHDGPAMSELDSVPGGIGVTAWLSRVYADAGFDVLGGRDGMIEGFRSLLPDGGAILVSDESADYKPEMEWLVSQLGAA
;
A
#
# COMPACT_ATOMS: atom_id res chain seq x y z
N MET A 1 -9.30 -20.03 -21.17
CA MET A 1 -10.74 -20.12 -20.85
C MET A 1 -11.09 -18.92 -20.00
N ALA A 2 -12.25 -18.29 -20.20
CA ALA A 2 -12.67 -17.16 -19.36
C ALA A 2 -12.83 -17.63 -17.90
N LEU A 3 -12.29 -16.86 -16.95
CA LEU A 3 -12.45 -17.11 -15.51
C LEU A 3 -13.95 -17.07 -15.16
N THR A 4 -14.44 -18.08 -14.44
CA THR A 4 -15.82 -18.07 -13.93
C THR A 4 -15.88 -17.52 -12.52
N LEU A 5 -17.03 -16.98 -12.12
CA LEU A 5 -17.26 -16.54 -10.74
C LEU A 5 -17.03 -17.65 -9.71
N SER A 6 -17.39 -18.90 -10.05
CA SER A 6 -17.17 -20.06 -9.19
C SER A 6 -15.68 -20.36 -9.01
N GLN A 7 -14.88 -20.29 -10.09
CA GLN A 7 -13.44 -20.47 -10.01
C GLN A 7 -12.76 -19.35 -9.20
N LEU A 8 -13.15 -18.10 -9.41
CA LEU A 8 -12.63 -16.95 -8.65
C LEU A 8 -12.90 -17.11 -7.14
N LYS A 9 -14.14 -17.46 -6.76
CA LYS A 9 -14.49 -17.68 -5.36
C LYS A 9 -13.76 -18.88 -4.75
N ALA A 10 -13.59 -19.96 -5.53
CA ALA A 10 -12.86 -21.14 -5.08
C ALA A 10 -11.36 -20.90 -4.93
N ALA A 11 -10.80 -19.90 -5.62
CA ALA A 11 -9.40 -19.51 -5.50
C ALA A 11 -9.11 -18.65 -4.25
N LEU A 12 -10.13 -18.19 -3.53
CA LEU A 12 -9.93 -17.43 -2.30
C LEU A 12 -9.28 -18.33 -1.23
N PRO A 13 -8.19 -17.88 -0.56
CA PRO A 13 -7.53 -18.67 0.47
C PRO A 13 -8.47 -19.03 1.64
N ALA A 14 -8.17 -20.16 2.28
CA ALA A 14 -8.85 -20.54 3.51
C ALA A 14 -8.64 -19.44 4.58
N GLY A 15 -9.71 -18.99 5.22
CA GLY A 15 -9.67 -17.85 6.15
C GLY A 15 -9.88 -16.47 5.48
N GLY A 16 -9.92 -16.41 4.15
CA GLY A 16 -10.06 -15.16 3.40
C GLY A 16 -8.78 -14.32 3.40
N LEU A 17 -8.88 -13.11 2.84
CA LEU A 17 -7.78 -12.14 2.77
C LEU A 17 -8.10 -10.82 3.49
N PHE A 18 -9.32 -10.65 4.01
CA PHE A 18 -9.73 -9.43 4.69
C PHE A 18 -10.86 -9.74 5.66
N GLY A 19 -10.77 -9.26 6.90
CA GLY A 19 -11.72 -9.54 7.98
C GLY A 19 -13.16 -9.13 7.67
N GLY A 20 -14.01 -10.07 7.27
CA GLY A 20 -15.47 -9.96 7.40
C GLY A 20 -16.25 -9.11 6.37
N GLY A 21 -15.62 -8.58 5.33
CA GLY A 21 -16.31 -7.80 4.28
C GLY A 21 -17.07 -8.68 3.26
N SER A 22 -18.23 -8.21 2.77
CA SER A 22 -18.93 -8.85 1.65
C SER A 22 -18.39 -8.35 0.30
N TRP A 23 -17.93 -9.26 -0.54
CA TRP A 23 -17.33 -8.92 -1.84
C TRP A 23 -18.36 -8.90 -2.96
N ARG A 24 -18.25 -7.91 -3.86
CA ARG A 24 -18.81 -7.97 -5.19
C ARG A 24 -17.77 -8.57 -6.13
N TRP A 25 -18.11 -9.69 -6.74
CA TRP A 25 -17.20 -10.48 -7.55
C TRP A 25 -17.39 -10.16 -9.04
N SER A 26 -16.29 -10.08 -9.78
CA SER A 26 -16.28 -9.95 -11.24
C SER A 26 -15.30 -10.97 -11.82
N PRO A 27 -15.67 -11.74 -12.86
CA PRO A 27 -14.70 -12.58 -13.57
C PRO A 27 -13.73 -11.76 -14.43
N GLU A 28 -14.01 -10.47 -14.63
CA GLU A 28 -13.20 -9.53 -15.40
C GLU A 28 -12.56 -8.48 -14.47
N PRO A 29 -11.27 -8.17 -14.63
CA PRO A 29 -10.60 -7.13 -13.87
C PRO A 29 -11.06 -5.73 -14.32
N LEU A 30 -10.76 -4.72 -13.50
CA LEU A 30 -10.86 -3.32 -13.94
C LEU A 30 -9.90 -3.10 -15.12
N VAL A 31 -10.46 -2.72 -16.28
CA VAL A 31 -9.67 -2.43 -17.48
C VAL A 31 -9.20 -0.98 -17.44
N LEU A 32 -7.89 -0.80 -17.58
CA LEU A 32 -7.26 0.52 -17.72
C LEU A 32 -6.87 0.75 -19.18
N THR A 33 -7.04 1.97 -19.65
CA THR A 33 -6.41 2.41 -20.89
C THR A 33 -4.88 2.45 -20.74
N ALA A 34 -4.16 2.34 -21.85
CA ALA A 34 -2.71 2.48 -21.84
C ALA A 34 -2.25 3.86 -21.30
N ALA A 35 -3.07 4.90 -21.44
CA ALA A 35 -2.78 6.22 -20.89
C ALA A 35 -2.89 6.24 -19.36
N GLU A 36 -3.96 5.66 -18.80
CA GLU A 36 -4.15 5.54 -17.34
C GLU A 36 -3.06 4.68 -16.70
N ALA A 37 -2.76 3.52 -17.28
CA ALA A 37 -1.70 2.64 -16.78
C ALA A 37 -0.33 3.34 -16.73
N ARG A 38 0.03 4.09 -17.79
CA ARG A 38 1.26 4.91 -17.80
C ARG A 38 1.22 6.03 -16.77
N SER A 39 0.08 6.69 -16.61
CA SER A 39 -0.09 7.76 -15.62
C SER A 39 0.15 7.24 -14.21
N ILE A 40 -0.54 6.15 -13.82
CA ILE A 40 -0.43 5.51 -12.51
C ILE A 40 1.00 5.05 -12.23
N THR A 41 1.64 4.37 -13.21
CA THR A 41 3.02 3.86 -13.06
C THR A 41 4.03 4.99 -12.77
N ARG A 42 3.80 6.19 -13.32
CA ARG A 42 4.69 7.35 -13.14
C ARG A 42 4.54 8.04 -11.78
N LEU A 43 3.50 7.73 -11.00
CA LEU A 43 3.24 8.39 -9.72
C LEU A 43 4.19 7.95 -8.61
N GLY A 44 4.71 6.72 -8.64
CA GLY A 44 5.45 6.15 -7.51
C GLY A 44 6.64 7.00 -7.03
N HIS A 45 7.53 7.42 -7.92
CA HIS A 45 8.70 8.22 -7.54
C HIS A 45 8.34 9.63 -7.04
N PRO A 46 7.50 10.42 -7.74
CA PRO A 46 7.01 11.70 -7.23
C PRO A 46 6.35 11.60 -5.85
N LEU A 47 5.52 10.58 -5.62
CA LEU A 47 4.84 10.40 -4.33
C LEU A 47 5.81 10.03 -3.20
N ALA A 48 6.82 9.20 -3.47
CA ALA A 48 7.89 8.96 -2.51
C ALA A 48 8.64 10.26 -2.17
N LYS A 49 8.91 11.12 -3.17
CA LYS A 49 9.53 12.44 -2.94
C LYS A 49 8.62 13.40 -2.18
N PHE A 50 7.32 13.35 -2.42
CA PHE A 50 6.34 14.11 -1.65
C PHE A 50 6.37 13.74 -0.16
N GLN A 51 6.40 12.44 0.16
CA GLN A 51 6.52 11.97 1.55
C GLN A 51 7.81 12.48 2.21
N GLN A 52 8.94 12.41 1.50
CA GLN A 52 10.25 12.89 1.98
C GLN A 52 10.22 14.40 2.24
N ALA A 53 9.63 15.17 1.31
CA ALA A 53 9.50 16.61 1.46
C ALA A 53 8.60 16.99 2.65
N SER A 54 7.50 16.26 2.86
CA SER A 54 6.59 16.46 3.99
C SER A 54 7.30 16.27 5.35
N ASP A 55 8.09 15.20 5.52
CA ASP A 55 8.90 15.00 6.73
C ASP A 55 9.93 16.13 6.92
N ALA A 56 10.65 16.51 5.86
CA ALA A 56 11.64 17.58 5.93
C ALA A 56 11.00 18.93 6.32
N ILE A 57 9.82 19.24 5.79
CA ILE A 57 9.06 20.45 6.14
C ILE A 57 8.60 20.39 7.60
N TYR A 58 8.04 19.25 8.04
CA TYR A 58 7.62 19.05 9.43
C TYR A 58 8.79 19.27 10.40
N ARG A 59 9.93 18.58 10.19
CA ARG A 59 11.10 18.68 11.07
C ARG A 59 11.67 20.09 11.10
N ARG A 60 11.76 20.77 9.95
CA ARG A 60 12.23 22.16 9.90
C ARG A 60 11.26 23.13 10.59
N SER A 61 9.95 22.90 10.47
CA SER A 61 8.94 23.67 11.22
C SER A 61 9.08 23.46 12.73
N ALA A 62 9.24 22.21 13.17
CA ALA A 62 9.42 21.86 14.59
C ALA A 62 10.71 22.46 15.20
N LEU A 63 11.75 22.68 14.37
CA LEU A 63 12.98 23.38 14.75
C LEU A 63 12.90 24.91 14.62
N GLY A 64 11.75 25.48 14.25
CA GLY A 64 11.59 26.92 14.05
C GLY A 64 12.27 27.49 12.78
N LYS A 65 12.73 26.62 11.87
CA LYS A 65 13.38 27.00 10.60
C LYS A 65 12.38 27.22 9.45
N LEU A 66 11.11 26.92 9.69
CA LEU A 66 9.93 27.18 8.84
C LEU A 66 8.79 27.63 9.76
N PRO A 67 7.68 28.20 9.24
CA PRO A 67 6.53 28.60 10.05
C PRO A 67 6.07 27.47 10.99
N THR A 68 5.95 27.77 12.27
CA THR A 68 5.69 26.79 13.33
C THR A 68 4.28 26.23 13.31
N TRP A 69 3.34 26.91 12.65
CA TRP A 69 1.96 26.42 12.53
C TRP A 69 1.86 25.07 11.81
N ILE A 70 2.82 24.74 10.93
CA ILE A 70 2.82 23.46 10.19
C ILE A 70 3.02 22.28 11.15
N SER A 71 4.09 22.33 11.97
CA SER A 71 4.32 21.30 12.99
C SER A 71 3.23 21.30 14.05
N ALA A 72 2.76 22.48 14.50
CA ALA A 72 1.66 22.57 15.45
C ALA A 72 0.37 21.92 14.95
N LEU A 73 0.02 22.10 13.67
CA LEU A 73 -1.13 21.45 13.04
C LEU A 73 -0.95 19.93 12.97
N LEU A 74 0.22 19.46 12.53
CA LEU A 74 0.51 18.03 12.40
C LEU A 74 0.70 17.31 13.75
N ASP A 75 0.93 18.05 14.82
CA ASP A 75 1.03 17.53 16.18
C ASP A 75 -0.32 17.56 16.92
N ALA A 76 -1.31 18.27 16.40
CA ALA A 76 -2.62 18.39 17.04
C ALA A 76 -3.27 17.01 17.23
N GLY A 77 -3.66 16.71 18.47
CA GLY A 77 -4.27 15.43 18.85
C GLY A 77 -3.28 14.29 19.13
N LYS A 78 -1.99 14.45 18.85
CA LYS A 78 -0.97 13.44 19.19
C LYS A 78 -0.57 13.56 20.67
N PRO A 79 -0.36 12.44 21.37
CA PRO A 79 0.20 12.48 22.72
C PRO A 79 1.67 12.91 22.70
N ASP A 80 2.12 13.59 23.76
CA ASP A 80 3.47 14.17 23.87
C ASP A 80 4.60 13.19 23.55
N TRP A 81 4.47 11.93 23.99
CA TRP A 81 5.49 10.91 23.78
C TRP A 81 5.66 10.60 22.29
N MET A 82 4.58 10.61 21.51
CA MET A 82 4.59 10.36 20.07
C MET A 82 5.21 11.55 19.34
N VAL A 83 4.89 12.77 19.79
CA VAL A 83 5.48 14.00 19.25
C VAL A 83 6.99 14.06 19.49
N LYS A 84 7.44 13.65 20.68
CA LYS A 84 8.88 13.54 20.99
C LYS A 84 9.53 12.46 20.12
N LEU A 85 8.95 11.26 20.05
CA LEU A 85 9.49 10.14 19.29
C LEU A 85 9.68 10.48 17.81
N GLN A 86 8.67 11.02 17.13
CA GLN A 86 8.77 11.34 15.69
C GLN A 86 9.88 12.37 15.37
N ARG A 87 10.28 13.18 16.35
CA ARG A 87 11.34 14.20 16.22
C ARG A 87 12.73 13.69 16.57
N GLU A 88 12.86 12.46 17.07
CA GLU A 88 14.16 11.87 17.40
C GLU A 88 15.07 11.84 16.15
N PRO A 89 16.37 12.19 16.29
CA PRO A 89 17.30 12.18 15.17
C PRO A 89 17.42 10.82 14.48
N GLY A 90 17.30 9.72 15.23
CA GLY A 90 17.37 8.37 14.68
C GLY A 90 16.20 7.99 13.76
N LEU A 91 15.08 8.71 13.84
CA LEU A 91 13.94 8.54 12.94
C LEU A 91 13.97 9.51 11.75
N ALA A 92 14.93 10.43 11.69
CA ALA A 92 15.10 11.27 10.52
C ALA A 92 15.43 10.42 9.29
N GLU A 93 14.84 10.79 8.17
CA GLU A 93 15.05 10.13 6.88
C GLU A 93 14.66 8.63 6.84
N GLN A 94 13.92 8.16 7.84
CA GLN A 94 13.28 6.85 7.85
C GLN A 94 11.93 6.96 7.17
N PHE A 95 11.84 6.48 5.93
CA PHE A 95 10.64 6.62 5.10
C PHE A 95 9.92 5.28 4.91
N PRO A 96 8.59 5.31 4.75
CA PRO A 96 7.84 4.12 4.37
C PRO A 96 8.37 3.59 3.04
N ARG A 97 8.63 2.27 3.00
CA ARG A 97 9.11 1.57 1.80
C ARG A 97 7.97 1.13 0.89
N VAL A 98 6.74 1.16 1.42
CA VAL A 98 5.49 0.86 0.72
C VAL A 98 4.55 2.03 0.94
N ILE A 99 3.96 2.52 -0.13
CA ILE A 99 2.95 3.58 -0.11
C ILE A 99 1.76 3.15 -0.94
N ARG A 100 0.56 3.58 -0.55
CA ARG A 100 -0.68 3.32 -1.30
C ARG A 100 -1.39 4.64 -1.55
N PRO A 101 -1.31 5.19 -2.77
CA PRO A 101 -2.13 6.32 -3.14
C PRO A 101 -3.56 5.86 -3.42
N ASP A 102 -4.53 6.53 -2.81
CA ASP A 102 -5.93 6.33 -3.13
C ASP A 102 -6.30 7.24 -4.31
N LEU A 103 -6.66 6.60 -5.42
CA LEU A 103 -6.86 7.25 -6.71
C LEU A 103 -8.33 7.14 -7.15
N ILE A 104 -8.88 8.25 -7.61
CA ILE A 104 -10.16 8.34 -8.30
C ILE A 104 -9.86 8.55 -9.78
N LEU A 105 -10.26 7.60 -10.62
CA LEU A 105 -10.12 7.74 -12.07
C LEU A 105 -11.22 8.65 -12.60
N GLY A 106 -10.82 9.76 -13.23
CA GLY A 106 -11.72 10.71 -13.88
C GLY A 106 -11.35 10.94 -15.34
N HIS A 107 -12.20 11.69 -16.05
CA HIS A 107 -12.00 11.99 -17.47
C HIS A 107 -10.67 12.71 -17.77
N ASP A 108 -10.22 13.59 -16.87
CA ASP A 108 -8.99 14.37 -17.04
C ASP A 108 -7.74 13.67 -16.47
N GLY A 109 -7.90 12.44 -15.97
CA GLY A 109 -6.84 11.66 -15.33
C GLY A 109 -7.13 11.32 -13.86
N PRO A 110 -6.18 10.64 -13.19
CA PRO A 110 -6.35 10.24 -11.80
C PRO A 110 -6.25 11.44 -10.86
N ALA A 111 -7.22 11.59 -9.97
CA ALA A 111 -7.17 12.47 -8.81
C ALA A 111 -6.78 11.66 -7.57
N MET A 112 -5.91 12.21 -6.70
CA MET A 112 -5.49 11.54 -5.47
C MET A 112 -6.20 12.16 -4.27
N SER A 113 -6.78 11.32 -3.40
CA SER A 113 -7.44 11.76 -2.16
C SER A 113 -6.56 11.59 -0.92
N GLU A 114 -5.74 10.54 -0.89
CA GLU A 114 -4.92 10.16 0.26
C GLU A 114 -3.63 9.45 -0.21
N LEU A 115 -2.60 9.50 0.65
CA LEU A 115 -1.35 8.74 0.48
C LEU A 115 -1.03 8.01 1.77
N ASP A 116 -1.35 6.72 1.82
CA ASP A 116 -1.07 5.89 2.97
C ASP A 116 0.39 5.46 3.04
N SER A 117 0.94 5.54 4.25
CA SER A 117 2.31 5.08 4.58
C SER A 117 2.34 3.82 5.43
N VAL A 118 1.18 3.33 5.90
CA VAL A 118 0.99 2.05 6.58
C VAL A 118 -0.20 1.31 5.94
N PRO A 119 -0.11 0.94 4.65
CA PRO A 119 -1.27 0.45 3.93
C PRO A 119 -1.52 -1.04 4.17
N GLY A 120 -2.80 -1.43 4.16
CA GLY A 120 -3.21 -2.81 3.85
C GLY A 120 -3.55 -2.99 2.38
N GLY A 121 -4.17 -4.12 2.04
CA GLY A 121 -4.60 -4.50 0.70
C GLY A 121 -3.50 -5.10 -0.17
N ILE A 122 -2.30 -5.30 0.37
CA ILE A 122 -1.14 -5.82 -0.36
C ILE A 122 -1.37 -7.28 -0.74
N GLY A 123 -1.73 -8.12 0.23
CA GLY A 123 -1.95 -9.55 -0.01
C GLY A 123 -3.19 -9.77 -0.87
N VAL A 124 -4.24 -8.98 -0.65
CA VAL A 124 -5.42 -8.93 -1.54
C VAL A 124 -5.03 -8.62 -2.98
N THR A 125 -4.26 -7.56 -3.20
CA THR A 125 -3.86 -7.13 -4.55
C THR A 125 -2.98 -8.19 -5.21
N ALA A 126 -2.00 -8.75 -4.48
CA ALA A 126 -1.15 -9.81 -4.97
C ALA A 126 -1.94 -11.08 -5.36
N TRP A 127 -2.94 -11.46 -4.56
CA TRP A 127 -3.82 -12.58 -4.87
C TRP A 127 -4.67 -12.31 -6.12
N LEU A 128 -5.30 -11.14 -6.22
CA LEU A 128 -6.06 -10.74 -7.42
C LEU A 128 -5.18 -10.75 -8.68
N SER A 129 -3.96 -10.21 -8.58
CA SER A 129 -3.00 -10.20 -9.68
C SER A 129 -2.70 -11.60 -10.20
N ARG A 130 -2.49 -12.57 -9.31
CA ARG A 130 -2.27 -13.96 -9.69
C ARG A 130 -3.48 -14.60 -10.36
N VAL A 131 -4.66 -14.46 -9.75
CA VAL A 131 -5.88 -15.08 -10.27
C VAL A 131 -6.21 -14.56 -11.67
N TYR A 132 -6.13 -13.25 -11.89
CA TYR A 132 -6.42 -12.69 -13.21
C TYR A 132 -5.29 -12.97 -14.23
N ALA A 133 -4.02 -12.92 -13.83
CA ALA A 133 -2.93 -13.26 -14.73
C ALA A 133 -2.97 -14.74 -15.16
N ASP A 134 -3.28 -15.66 -14.24
CA ASP A 134 -3.43 -17.10 -14.53
C ASP A 134 -4.65 -17.39 -15.43
N ALA A 135 -5.65 -16.50 -15.41
CA ALA A 135 -6.76 -16.53 -16.35
C ALA A 135 -6.44 -15.94 -17.74
N GLY A 136 -5.23 -15.39 -17.93
CA GLY A 136 -4.74 -14.86 -19.20
C GLY A 136 -4.94 -13.35 -19.39
N PHE A 137 -5.31 -12.61 -18.35
CA PHE A 137 -5.39 -11.14 -18.42
C PHE A 137 -4.00 -10.51 -18.29
N ASP A 138 -3.79 -9.38 -18.97
CA ASP A 138 -2.63 -8.52 -18.76
C ASP A 138 -2.87 -7.65 -17.51
N VAL A 139 -2.07 -7.87 -16.47
CA VAL A 139 -2.25 -7.24 -15.15
C VAL A 139 -1.14 -6.21 -14.94
N LEU A 140 -1.50 -5.00 -14.51
CA LEU A 140 -0.53 -3.95 -14.17
C LEU A 140 0.40 -4.42 -13.04
N GLY A 141 1.70 -4.39 -13.27
CA GLY A 141 2.71 -4.95 -12.36
C GLY A 141 2.94 -6.47 -12.51
N GLY A 142 2.16 -7.13 -13.36
CA GLY A 142 2.28 -8.55 -13.66
C GLY A 142 1.72 -9.47 -12.58
N ARG A 143 1.86 -10.78 -12.81
CA ARG A 143 1.35 -11.85 -11.95
C ARG A 143 1.89 -11.78 -10.52
N ASP A 144 3.19 -11.58 -10.38
CA ASP A 144 3.92 -11.70 -9.10
C ASP A 144 4.56 -10.38 -8.63
N GLY A 145 4.30 -9.26 -9.32
CA GLY A 145 5.01 -7.99 -9.04
C GLY A 145 4.87 -7.48 -7.62
N MET A 146 3.72 -7.68 -6.97
CA MET A 146 3.54 -7.33 -5.55
C MET A 146 4.41 -8.19 -4.63
N ILE A 147 4.52 -9.50 -4.90
CA ILE A 147 5.33 -10.43 -4.11
C ILE A 147 6.80 -10.11 -4.28
N GLU A 148 7.27 -9.94 -5.53
CA GLU A 148 8.66 -9.59 -5.82
C GLU A 148 9.02 -8.20 -5.27
N GLY A 149 8.11 -7.24 -5.40
CA GLY A 149 8.24 -5.92 -4.82
C GLY A 149 8.46 -6.00 -3.32
N PHE A 150 7.62 -6.74 -2.59
CA PHE A 150 7.75 -6.93 -1.14
C PHE A 150 9.05 -7.65 -0.76
N ARG A 151 9.41 -8.71 -1.48
CA ARG A 151 10.67 -9.43 -1.25
C ARG A 151 11.88 -8.51 -1.38
N SER A 152 11.87 -7.58 -2.33
CA SER A 152 12.95 -6.60 -2.53
C SER A 152 13.13 -5.60 -1.38
N LEU A 153 12.13 -5.44 -0.51
CA LEU A 153 12.19 -4.49 0.61
C LEU A 153 13.04 -5.03 1.77
N LEU A 154 13.01 -6.35 1.97
CA LEU A 154 13.64 -7.07 3.07
C LEU A 154 14.39 -8.29 2.51
N PRO A 155 15.51 -8.07 1.79
CA PRO A 155 16.23 -9.14 1.09
C PRO A 155 16.78 -10.23 2.04
N ASP A 156 17.05 -9.86 3.30
CA ASP A 156 17.54 -10.76 4.35
C ASP A 156 16.40 -11.31 5.23
N GLY A 157 15.14 -11.10 4.82
CA GLY A 157 13.95 -11.42 5.61
C GLY A 157 13.60 -10.35 6.65
N GLY A 158 12.47 -10.56 7.33
CA GLY A 158 12.00 -9.67 8.39
C GLY A 158 10.68 -10.12 9.00
N ALA A 159 10.17 -9.33 9.94
CA ALA A 159 8.90 -9.60 10.62
C ALA A 159 7.82 -8.63 10.16
N ILE A 160 6.61 -9.15 9.95
CA ILE A 160 5.40 -8.32 9.79
C ILE A 160 4.73 -8.23 11.15
N LEU A 161 4.50 -7.00 11.61
CA LEU A 161 3.77 -6.73 12.85
C LEU A 161 2.39 -6.20 12.49
N VAL A 162 1.36 -6.79 13.09
CA VAL A 162 -0.04 -6.37 12.96
C VAL A 162 -0.54 -6.06 14.37
N SER A 163 -1.05 -4.85 14.58
CA SER A 163 -1.64 -4.46 15.87
C SER A 163 -3.04 -5.03 16.02
N ASP A 164 -3.55 -5.09 17.25
CA ASP A 164 -4.94 -5.52 17.49
C ASP A 164 -5.96 -4.61 16.78
N GLU A 165 -5.67 -3.31 16.66
CA GLU A 165 -6.49 -2.35 15.92
C GLU A 165 -6.54 -2.65 14.41
N SER A 166 -5.48 -3.24 13.86
CA SER A 166 -5.35 -3.61 12.44
C SER A 166 -5.55 -5.10 12.19
N ALA A 167 -6.20 -5.81 13.13
CA ALA A 167 -6.38 -7.27 13.07
C ALA A 167 -7.09 -7.77 11.81
N ASP A 168 -7.93 -6.94 11.17
CA ASP A 168 -8.63 -7.30 9.93
C ASP A 168 -7.68 -7.51 8.73
N TYR A 169 -6.47 -6.95 8.78
CA TYR A 169 -5.42 -7.15 7.78
C TYR A 169 -4.58 -8.40 8.04
N LYS A 170 -4.68 -9.01 9.22
CA LYS A 170 -3.87 -10.18 9.58
C LYS A 170 -3.97 -11.33 8.57
N PRO A 171 -5.16 -11.71 8.04
CA PRO A 171 -5.26 -12.81 7.09
C PRO A 171 -4.50 -12.55 5.77
N GLU A 172 -4.54 -11.33 5.21
CA GLU A 172 -3.74 -11.04 4.01
C GLU A 172 -2.24 -11.04 4.30
N MET A 173 -1.82 -10.60 5.48
CA MET A 173 -0.40 -10.57 5.84
C MET A 173 0.14 -11.99 6.05
N GLU A 174 -0.61 -12.87 6.72
CA GLU A 174 -0.27 -14.29 6.85
C GLU A 174 -0.19 -14.98 5.49
N TRP A 175 -1.17 -14.70 4.61
CA TRP A 175 -1.14 -15.20 3.24
C TRP A 175 0.09 -14.67 2.49
N LEU A 176 0.36 -13.37 2.53
CA LEU A 176 1.52 -12.76 1.88
C LEU A 176 2.84 -13.42 2.32
N VAL A 177 3.03 -13.63 3.62
CA VAL A 177 4.20 -14.34 4.17
C VAL A 177 4.31 -15.75 3.59
N SER A 178 3.20 -16.50 3.52
CA SER A 178 3.21 -17.84 2.93
C SER A 178 3.62 -17.86 1.45
N GLN A 179 3.38 -16.76 0.72
CA GLN A 179 3.76 -16.63 -0.69
C GLN A 179 5.19 -16.11 -0.90
N LEU A 180 5.72 -15.34 0.06
CA LEU A 180 7.10 -14.85 0.02
C LEU A 180 8.10 -16.00 0.21
N GLY A 181 7.71 -17.05 0.96
CA GLY A 181 8.54 -18.22 1.24
C GLY A 181 9.46 -18.01 2.44
N ALA A 182 10.34 -18.99 2.69
CA ALA A 182 11.44 -18.80 3.64
C ALA A 182 12.51 -17.89 3.01
N ALA A 183 13.16 -17.08 3.84
CA ALA A 183 14.41 -16.40 3.47
C ALA A 183 15.54 -17.41 3.26
#